data_AF-A0A3M1TGK8-F1
#
_entry.id   AF-A0A3M1TGK8-F1
#
_cell.length_a   1.000
_cell.length_b   1.000
_cell.length_c   1.000
_cell.angle_alpha   90.00
_cell.angle_beta   90.00
_cell.angle_gamma   90.00
#
_symmetry.space_group_name_H-M   'P 1'
#
loop_
_entity.id
_entity.type
_entity.pdbx_description
1 polymer ?
#
loop_
_entity_poly.entity_id
_entity_poly.type
_entity_poly.pdbx_seq_one_letter_code
_entity_poly.pdbx_strand_id
1 'polypeptide(L)'
;MSGPALETPAQRVWRRVVGAALIVLLGVALFHLQGLFDQGDRRRAVDLVAHHQARPGTPTFGSWLQDTYGAPEWSATILSGCRGIVRVVAKTPQGLHLAFDVDLIKKTFEASNTPAREALARWEAALSPAPDTPASRPAGAAAGSAPPPAPMPTPPAAAAAPAGEHAP
;
A
#
# COMPACT_ATOMS: atom_id res chain seq x y z
N MET A 1 45.69 -49.65 17.31
CA MET A 1 45.95 -48.68 16.23
C MET A 1 45.32 -49.24 14.96
N SER A 2 44.08 -48.88 14.65
CA SER A 2 43.41 -49.34 13.43
C SER A 2 43.82 -48.41 12.29
N GLY A 3 44.55 -48.94 11.31
CA GLY A 3 44.97 -48.19 10.13
C GLY A 3 43.77 -47.78 9.25
N PRO A 4 43.89 -46.71 8.45
CA PRO A 4 42.80 -46.24 7.61
C PRO A 4 42.41 -47.31 6.59
N ALA A 5 41.14 -47.73 6.62
CA ALA A 5 40.58 -48.65 5.64
C ALA A 5 40.71 -48.06 4.23
N LEU A 6 41.31 -48.80 3.30
CA LEU A 6 41.51 -48.39 1.91
C LEU A 6 40.14 -48.24 1.21
N GLU A 7 39.66 -47.01 1.04
CA GLU A 7 38.46 -46.72 0.24
C GLU A 7 38.65 -47.24 -1.19
N THR A 8 37.70 -48.02 -1.67
CA THR A 8 37.70 -48.52 -3.06
C THR A 8 37.45 -47.38 -4.05
N PRO A 9 37.97 -47.45 -5.29
CA PRO A 9 37.70 -46.44 -6.31
C PRO A 9 36.20 -46.25 -6.59
N ALA A 10 35.41 -47.33 -6.49
CA ALA A 10 33.95 -47.27 -6.63
C ALA A 10 33.29 -46.41 -5.55
N GLN A 11 33.74 -46.52 -4.30
CA GLN A 11 33.24 -45.71 -3.18
C GLN A 11 33.55 -44.22 -3.39
N ARG A 12 34.73 -43.89 -3.94
CA ARG A 12 35.07 -42.49 -4.28
C ARG A 12 34.18 -41.92 -5.38
N VAL A 13 33.90 -42.69 -6.44
CA VAL A 13 33.01 -42.26 -7.53
C VAL A 13 31.59 -42.07 -7.02
N TRP A 14 31.06 -43.02 -6.24
CA TRP A 14 29.74 -42.92 -5.63
C TRP A 14 29.59 -41.66 -4.78
N ARG A 15 30.56 -41.38 -3.89
CA ARG A 15 30.53 -40.17 -3.05
C ARG A 15 30.53 -38.88 -3.88
N ARG A 16 31.25 -38.84 -5.01
CA ARG A 16 31.23 -37.68 -5.93
C ARG A 16 29.89 -37.53 -6.62
N VAL A 17 29.28 -38.63 -7.09
CA VAL A 17 27.95 -38.60 -7.72
C VAL A 17 26.89 -38.14 -6.73
N VAL A 18 26.87 -38.70 -5.52
CA VAL A 18 25.95 -38.28 -4.46
C VAL A 18 26.19 -36.81 -4.10
N GLY A 19 27.44 -36.39 -3.95
CA GLY A 19 27.79 -34.99 -3.70
C GLY A 19 27.28 -34.05 -4.80
N ALA A 20 27.49 -34.40 -6.07
CA ALA A 20 26.99 -33.62 -7.20
C ALA A 20 25.45 -33.58 -7.23
N ALA A 21 24.78 -34.71 -6.98
CA ALA A 21 23.32 -34.78 -6.92
C ALA A 21 22.75 -33.87 -5.81
N LEU A 22 23.37 -33.84 -4.63
CA LEU A 22 22.98 -32.95 -3.53
C LEU A 22 23.17 -31.46 -3.88
N ILE A 23 24.27 -31.10 -4.56
CA ILE A 23 24.50 -29.72 -5.02
C ILE A 23 23.43 -29.31 -6.03
N VAL A 24 23.11 -30.17 -7.00
CA VAL A 24 22.05 -29.91 -7.98
C VAL A 24 20.70 -29.73 -7.29
N LEU A 25 20.35 -30.62 -6.36
CA LEU A 25 19.09 -30.54 -5.62
C LEU A 25 19.00 -29.25 -4.79
N LEU A 26 20.09 -28.85 -4.12
CA LEU A 26 20.18 -27.58 -3.42
C LEU A 26 19.97 -26.40 -4.39
N GLY A 27 20.60 -26.43 -5.56
CA GLY A 27 20.42 -25.40 -6.60
C GLY A 27 18.96 -25.25 -7.03
N VAL A 28 18.26 -26.37 -7.28
CA VAL A 28 16.83 -26.36 -7.64
C VAL A 28 15.98 -25.80 -6.51
N ALA A 29 16.24 -26.23 -5.26
CA ALA A 29 15.51 -25.72 -4.10
C ALA A 29 15.69 -24.20 -3.93
N LEU A 30 16.92 -23.70 -4.06
CA LEU A 30 17.21 -22.26 -3.98
C LEU A 30 16.53 -21.48 -5.10
N PHE A 31 16.58 -21.99 -6.34
CA PHE A 31 15.88 -21.37 -7.47
C PHE A 31 14.37 -21.30 -7.25
N HIS A 32 13.78 -22.38 -6.72
CA HIS A 32 12.35 -22.41 -6.40
C HIS A 32 11.99 -21.41 -5.29
N LEU A 33 12.80 -21.31 -4.23
CA LEU A 33 12.60 -20.32 -3.18
C LEU A 33 12.71 -18.90 -3.73
N GLN A 34 13.71 -18.61 -4.55
CA GLN A 34 13.87 -17.30 -5.20
C GLN A 34 12.63 -16.96 -6.04
N GLY A 35 12.10 -17.91 -6.82
CA GLY A 35 10.88 -17.69 -7.58
C GLY A 35 9.65 -17.36 -6.71
N LEU A 36 9.51 -17.99 -5.54
CA LEU A 36 8.44 -17.68 -4.60
C LEU A 36 8.58 -16.28 -3.99
N PHE A 37 9.80 -15.88 -3.64
CA PHE A 37 10.07 -14.53 -3.12
C PHE A 37 9.81 -13.46 -4.18
N ASP A 38 10.27 -13.68 -5.41
CA ASP A 38 10.05 -12.76 -6.53
C ASP A 38 8.55 -12.55 -6.80
N GLN A 39 7.74 -13.61 -6.72
CA GLN A 39 6.29 -13.50 -6.86
C GLN A 39 5.66 -12.72 -5.70
N GLY A 40 6.12 -12.97 -4.47
CA GLY A 40 5.66 -12.25 -3.28
C GLY A 40 5.97 -10.75 -3.35
N ASP A 41 7.17 -10.39 -3.76
CA ASP A 41 7.63 -9.01 -3.87
C ASP A 41 6.89 -8.25 -4.99
N ARG A 42 6.64 -8.90 -6.13
CA ARG A 42 5.81 -8.33 -7.20
C ARG A 42 4.39 -8.03 -6.72
N ARG A 43 3.75 -8.96 -6.01
CA ARG A 43 2.40 -8.77 -5.46
C ARG A 43 2.38 -7.63 -4.44
N ARG A 44 3.30 -7.62 -3.49
CA ARG A 44 3.43 -6.54 -2.49
C ARG A 44 3.66 -5.18 -3.13
N ALA A 45 4.49 -5.10 -4.17
CA ALA A 45 4.75 -3.83 -4.87
C ALA A 45 3.47 -3.30 -5.54
N VAL A 46 2.74 -4.17 -6.25
CA VAL A 46 1.46 -3.80 -6.87
C VAL A 46 0.45 -3.38 -5.80
N ASP A 47 0.32 -4.15 -4.72
CA ASP A 47 -0.62 -3.84 -3.63
C ASP A 47 -0.31 -2.47 -3.01
N LEU A 48 0.97 -2.16 -2.83
CA LEU A 48 1.41 -0.88 -2.26
C LEU A 48 1.00 0.31 -3.11
N VAL A 49 1.11 0.21 -4.44
CA VAL A 49 0.69 1.27 -5.37
C VAL A 49 -0.84 1.30 -5.51
N ALA A 50 -1.48 0.15 -5.73
CA ALA A 50 -2.91 0.05 -6.00
C ALA A 50 -3.78 0.42 -4.78
N HIS A 51 -3.34 0.08 -3.57
CA HIS A 51 -4.06 0.37 -2.33
C HIS A 51 -3.52 1.62 -1.62
N HIS A 52 -2.64 2.38 -2.27
CA HIS A 52 -2.15 3.62 -1.67
C HIS A 52 -3.31 4.60 -1.44
N GLN A 53 -3.39 5.14 -0.23
CA GLN A 53 -4.30 6.22 0.13
C GLN A 53 -3.47 7.44 0.50
N ALA A 54 -3.79 8.59 -0.09
CA ALA A 54 -3.12 9.84 0.28
C ALA A 54 -3.50 10.25 1.71
N ARG A 55 -4.74 9.94 2.13
CA ARG A 55 -5.25 10.18 3.49
C ARG A 55 -6.19 9.05 3.93
N PRO A 56 -6.27 8.73 5.23
CA PRO A 56 -7.24 7.76 5.73
C PRO A 56 -8.67 8.12 5.31
N GLY A 57 -9.38 7.15 4.74
CA GLY A 57 -10.77 7.33 4.28
C GLY A 57 -10.94 7.92 2.89
N THR A 58 -9.83 8.19 2.18
CA THR A 58 -9.87 8.56 0.75
C THR A 58 -9.87 7.32 -0.15
N PRO A 59 -10.43 7.41 -1.38
CA PRO A 59 -10.31 6.33 -2.36
C PRO A 59 -8.84 6.02 -2.61
N THR A 60 -8.55 4.73 -2.85
CA THR A 60 -7.18 4.33 -3.18
C THR A 60 -6.80 4.84 -4.57
N PHE A 61 -5.51 4.95 -4.82
CA PHE A 61 -5.02 5.31 -6.13
C PHE A 61 -5.54 4.33 -7.20
N GLY A 62 -5.56 3.03 -6.90
CA GLY A 62 -6.08 2.00 -7.81
C GLY A 62 -7.57 2.13 -8.11
N SER A 63 -8.41 2.43 -7.10
CA SER A 63 -9.85 2.64 -7.35
C SER A 63 -10.09 3.90 -8.16
N TRP A 64 -9.41 5.00 -7.83
CA TRP A 64 -9.48 6.23 -8.61
C TRP A 64 -9.01 6.03 -10.05
N LEU A 65 -7.93 5.26 -10.25
CA LEU A 65 -7.41 4.97 -11.58
C LEU A 65 -8.40 4.15 -12.41
N GLN A 66 -9.06 3.17 -11.77
CA GLN A 66 -10.13 2.40 -12.38
C GLN A 66 -11.31 3.27 -12.79
N ASP A 67 -11.75 4.18 -11.93
CA ASP A 67 -12.88 5.08 -12.21
C ASP A 67 -12.54 6.09 -13.31
N THR A 68 -11.28 6.54 -13.38
CA THR A 68 -10.85 7.59 -14.31
C THR A 68 -10.48 7.05 -15.70
N TYR A 69 -9.80 5.90 -15.75
CA TYR A 69 -9.20 5.36 -16.99
C TYR A 69 -9.67 3.95 -17.36
N GLY A 70 -10.51 3.32 -16.53
CA GLY A 70 -10.88 1.91 -16.63
C GLY A 70 -9.91 0.98 -15.90
N ALA A 71 -10.28 -0.31 -15.79
CA ALA A 71 -9.52 -1.31 -15.04
C ALA A 71 -8.06 -1.44 -15.57
N PRO A 72 -7.05 -1.04 -14.78
CA PRO A 72 -5.65 -1.11 -15.21
C PRO A 72 -5.12 -2.55 -15.14
N GLU A 73 -4.33 -2.93 -16.14
CA GLU A 73 -3.50 -4.14 -16.10
C GLU A 73 -2.20 -3.82 -15.35
N TRP A 74 -2.03 -4.45 -14.18
CA TRP A 74 -0.83 -4.27 -13.36
C TRP A 74 0.24 -5.30 -13.72
N SER A 75 1.47 -4.82 -13.87
CA SER A 75 2.65 -5.66 -14.05
C SER A 75 3.80 -5.16 -13.18
N ALA A 76 4.68 -6.05 -12.74
CA ALA A 76 5.79 -5.69 -11.87
C ALA A 76 7.09 -6.37 -12.34
N THR A 77 8.18 -5.58 -12.36
CA THR A 77 9.52 -6.01 -12.78
C THR A 77 10.52 -5.65 -11.69
N ILE A 78 11.31 -6.62 -11.23
CA ILE A 78 12.34 -6.39 -10.21
C ILE A 78 13.51 -5.66 -10.88
N LEU A 79 13.80 -4.44 -10.44
CA LEU A 79 14.94 -3.66 -10.93
C LEU A 79 16.23 -4.02 -10.17
N SER A 80 16.10 -4.30 -8.87
CA SER A 80 17.23 -4.68 -8.03
C SER A 80 16.77 -5.60 -6.90
N GLY A 81 17.17 -6.88 -6.97
CA GLY A 81 16.86 -7.87 -5.95
C GLY A 81 17.48 -7.54 -4.58
N CYS A 82 18.73 -7.08 -4.55
CA CYS A 82 19.42 -6.76 -3.28
C CYS A 82 18.90 -5.47 -2.61
N ARG A 83 18.40 -4.50 -3.39
CA ARG A 83 17.86 -3.24 -2.85
C ARG A 83 16.35 -3.29 -2.60
N GLY A 84 15.65 -4.35 -3.02
CA GLY A 84 14.20 -4.45 -2.90
C GLY A 84 13.44 -3.41 -3.73
N ILE A 85 13.99 -3.02 -4.90
CA ILE A 85 13.35 -2.04 -5.78
C ILE A 85 12.60 -2.78 -6.90
N VAL A 86 11.29 -2.55 -6.97
CA VAL A 86 10.39 -3.14 -7.96
C VAL A 86 9.71 -2.04 -8.76
N ARG A 87 9.80 -2.11 -10.08
CA ARG A 87 9.04 -1.25 -10.97
C ARG A 87 7.66 -1.83 -11.20
N VAL A 88 6.63 -1.09 -10.83
CA VAL A 88 5.22 -1.39 -11.11
C VAL A 88 4.79 -0.58 -12.33
N VAL A 89 4.16 -1.23 -13.29
CA VAL A 89 3.59 -0.59 -14.48
C VAL A 89 2.10 -0.90 -14.53
N ALA A 90 1.28 0.15 -14.52
CA ALA A 90 -0.15 0.08 -14.78
C ALA A 90 -0.41 0.45 -16.25
N LYS A 91 -0.99 -0.47 -17.01
CA LYS A 91 -1.44 -0.21 -18.38
C LYS A 91 -2.95 0.01 -18.37
N THR A 92 -3.41 1.18 -18.80
CA THR A 92 -4.84 1.45 -18.89
C THR A 92 -5.38 1.06 -20.27
N PRO A 93 -6.69 0.77 -20.39
CA PRO A 93 -7.34 0.52 -21.68
C PRO A 93 -7.19 1.67 -22.69
N GLN A 94 -6.94 2.88 -22.21
CA GLN A 94 -6.72 4.08 -23.02
C GLN A 94 -5.28 4.18 -23.57
N GLY A 95 -4.43 3.19 -23.31
CA GLY A 95 -3.03 3.16 -23.75
C GLY A 95 -2.08 3.97 -22.88
N LEU A 96 -2.49 4.39 -21.67
CA LEU A 96 -1.58 5.04 -20.74
C LEU A 96 -0.73 4.00 -20.02
N HIS A 97 0.58 4.27 -19.98
CA HIS A 97 1.56 3.47 -19.25
C HIS A 97 2.04 4.28 -18.06
N LEU A 98 1.60 3.92 -16.86
CA LEU A 98 2.00 4.59 -15.62
C LEU A 98 3.06 3.73 -14.93
N ALA A 99 4.28 4.25 -14.79
CA ALA A 99 5.39 3.53 -14.18
C ALA A 99 5.73 4.11 -12.80
N PHE A 100 5.91 3.24 -11.83
CA PHE A 100 6.23 3.56 -10.44
C PHE A 100 7.41 2.71 -9.97
N ASP A 101 8.41 3.32 -9.36
CA ASP A 101 9.50 2.60 -8.71
C ASP A 101 9.17 2.48 -7.22
N VAL A 102 9.01 1.24 -6.75
CA VAL A 102 8.60 0.90 -5.39
C VAL A 102 9.81 0.41 -4.60
N ASP A 103 10.09 1.07 -3.48
CA ASP A 103 11.05 0.61 -2.47
C ASP A 103 10.30 -0.23 -1.43
N LEU A 104 10.41 -1.55 -1.54
CA LEU A 104 9.70 -2.48 -0.65
C LEU A 104 10.21 -2.44 0.80
N ILE A 105 11.43 -1.96 1.02
CA ILE A 105 12.03 -1.87 2.35
C ILE A 105 11.43 -0.67 3.09
N LYS A 106 11.41 0.49 2.43
CA LYS A 106 10.83 1.72 2.98
C LYS A 106 9.31 1.77 2.89
N LYS A 107 8.71 0.88 2.09
CA LYS A 107 7.27 0.87 1.77
C LYS A 107 6.80 2.18 1.14
N THR A 108 7.64 2.74 0.26
CA THR A 108 7.37 3.98 -0.47
C THR A 108 7.45 3.72 -1.96
N PHE A 109 6.84 4.58 -2.77
CA PHE A 109 6.96 4.52 -4.22
C PHE A 109 7.05 5.92 -4.82
N GLU A 110 7.67 6.01 -5.99
CA GLU A 110 7.83 7.25 -6.74
C GLU A 110 7.42 7.02 -8.20
N ALA A 111 6.79 8.01 -8.83
CA ALA A 111 6.46 7.92 -10.25
C ALA A 111 7.72 8.06 -11.12
N SER A 112 8.03 7.03 -11.89
CA SER A 112 9.24 6.94 -12.70
C SER A 112 9.07 7.49 -14.12
N ASN A 113 7.86 7.85 -14.53
CA ASN A 113 7.60 8.54 -15.79
C ASN A 113 6.64 9.73 -15.66
N THR A 114 6.62 10.59 -16.69
CA THR A 114 5.79 11.81 -16.70
C THR A 114 4.28 11.50 -16.59
N PRO A 115 3.70 10.53 -17.34
CA PRO A 115 2.29 10.19 -17.18
C PRO A 115 1.91 9.77 -15.76
N ALA A 116 2.76 8.98 -15.07
CA ALA A 116 2.50 8.58 -13.69
C ALA A 116 2.55 9.78 -12.73
N ARG A 117 3.49 10.70 -12.90
CA ARG A 117 3.57 11.94 -12.09
C ARG A 117 2.31 12.79 -12.26
N GLU A 118 1.84 12.95 -13.50
CA GLU A 118 0.61 13.69 -13.78
C GLU A 118 -0.64 13.01 -13.24
N ALA A 119 -0.70 11.68 -13.28
CA ALA A 119 -1.81 10.91 -12.73
C ALA A 119 -1.86 11.04 -11.21
N LEU A 120 -0.71 10.91 -10.52
CA LEU A 120 -0.62 11.14 -9.07
C LEU A 120 -1.03 12.57 -8.70
N ALA A 121 -0.50 13.57 -9.39
CA ALA A 121 -0.86 14.97 -9.13
C ALA A 121 -2.36 15.23 -9.33
N ARG A 122 -2.97 14.64 -10.37
CA ARG A 122 -4.42 14.74 -10.61
C ARG A 122 -5.23 14.05 -9.53
N TRP A 123 -4.82 12.89 -9.08
CA TRP A 123 -5.47 12.18 -7.99
C TRP A 123 -5.40 13.00 -6.68
N GLU A 124 -4.23 13.52 -6.32
CA GLU A 124 -4.05 14.37 -5.14
C GLU A 124 -4.88 15.66 -5.22
N ALA A 125 -4.96 16.27 -6.40
CA ALA A 125 -5.80 17.43 -6.64
C ALA A 125 -7.30 17.11 -6.49
N ALA A 126 -7.75 15.95 -6.98
CA ALA A 126 -9.14 15.50 -6.83
C ALA A 126 -9.53 15.22 -5.37
N LEU A 127 -8.55 14.90 -4.51
CA LEU A 127 -8.74 14.70 -3.08
C LEU A 127 -8.70 16.00 -2.27
N SER A 128 -8.29 17.11 -2.86
CA SER A 128 -8.32 18.40 -2.19
C SER A 128 -9.74 18.95 -2.22
N PRO A 129 -10.35 19.27 -1.05
CA PRO A 129 -11.66 19.90 -1.03
C PRO A 129 -11.56 21.22 -1.79
N ALA A 130 -12.48 21.43 -2.74
CA ALA A 130 -12.59 22.71 -3.43
C ALA A 130 -12.69 23.83 -2.38
N PRO A 131 -12.00 24.97 -2.56
CA PRO A 131 -12.25 26.11 -1.69
C PRO A 131 -13.73 26.45 -1.77
N ASP A 132 -14.38 26.52 -0.61
CA ASP A 132 -15.78 26.93 -0.47
C ASP A 132 -16.02 28.12 -1.38
N THR A 133 -16.72 27.91 -2.50
CA THR A 133 -17.19 29.01 -3.32
C THR A 133 -18.20 29.72 -2.44
N PRO A 134 -17.96 30.95 -1.95
CA PRO A 134 -18.94 31.64 -1.14
C PRO A 134 -20.19 31.77 -2.02
N ALA A 135 -21.23 31.02 -1.64
CA ALA A 135 -22.54 31.11 -2.24
C ALA A 135 -22.87 32.59 -2.35
N SER A 136 -23.12 33.06 -3.57
CA SER A 136 -23.60 34.41 -3.83
C SER A 136 -24.88 34.63 -3.03
N ARG A 137 -24.73 35.16 -1.82
CA ARG A 137 -25.81 35.64 -0.99
C ARG A 137 -26.44 36.80 -1.78
N PRO A 138 -27.70 36.70 -2.22
CA PRO A 138 -28.32 37.82 -2.90
C PRO A 138 -28.35 39.00 -1.92
N ALA A 139 -27.66 40.08 -2.30
CA ALA A 139 -27.74 41.36 -1.62
C ALA A 139 -29.15 41.90 -1.83
N GLY A 140 -30.01 41.72 -0.83
CA GLY A 140 -31.38 42.21 -0.84
C GLY A 140 -31.91 42.37 0.57
N ALA A 141 -32.24 43.62 0.90
CA ALA A 141 -33.01 44.09 2.05
C ALA A 141 -32.28 44.20 3.41
N ALA A 142 -31.71 45.39 3.63
CA ALA A 142 -31.63 46.02 4.93
C ALA A 142 -33.04 46.29 5.50
N ALA A 143 -33.27 45.98 6.78
CA ALA A 143 -34.07 46.79 7.73
C ALA A 143 -34.25 46.07 9.07
N GLY A 144 -34.02 46.77 10.18
CA GLY A 144 -34.82 46.59 11.40
C GLY A 144 -34.15 45.96 12.62
N SER A 145 -33.45 46.81 13.38
CA SER A 145 -33.50 46.95 14.84
C SER A 145 -33.76 45.73 15.75
N ALA A 146 -32.77 45.47 16.62
CA ALA A 146 -32.87 44.62 17.80
C ALA A 146 -33.76 45.23 18.91
N PRO A 147 -34.44 44.37 19.71
CA PRO A 147 -34.76 44.63 21.12
C PRO A 147 -34.05 43.64 22.08
N PRO A 148 -34.00 43.96 23.40
CA PRO A 148 -33.02 43.48 24.40
C PRO A 148 -33.19 42.03 24.92
N PRO A 149 -32.18 41.49 25.65
CA PRO A 149 -32.19 40.12 26.16
C PRO A 149 -33.20 39.89 27.30
N ALA A 150 -33.87 38.74 27.27
CA ALA A 150 -34.73 38.27 28.35
C ALA A 150 -33.92 37.66 29.52
N PRO A 151 -34.35 37.84 30.78
CA PRO A 151 -33.65 37.37 31.98
C PRO A 151 -33.72 35.85 32.17
N MET A 152 -32.64 35.30 32.74
CA MET A 152 -32.51 33.92 33.20
C MET A 152 -33.51 33.56 34.30
N PRO A 153 -34.16 32.38 34.24
CA PRO A 153 -34.67 31.70 35.43
C PRO A 153 -33.58 30.81 36.07
N THR A 154 -33.39 31.02 37.36
CA THR A 154 -32.56 30.24 38.30
C THR A 154 -33.07 28.79 38.46
N PRO A 155 -32.19 27.85 38.85
CA PRO A 155 -32.48 26.41 38.86
C PRO A 155 -33.27 25.95 40.10
N PRO A 156 -34.12 24.91 40.00
CA PRO A 156 -34.62 24.19 41.17
C PRO A 156 -33.57 23.22 41.73
N ALA A 157 -33.60 23.12 43.06
CA ALA A 157 -32.67 22.44 43.92
C ALA A 157 -32.71 20.90 43.84
N ALA A 158 -31.55 20.33 44.18
CA ALA A 158 -31.22 18.98 44.62
C ALA A 158 -32.37 18.00 44.92
N ALA A 159 -32.25 16.80 44.35
CA ALA A 159 -32.66 15.55 44.99
C ALA A 159 -31.49 14.56 44.93
N ALA A 160 -31.16 14.00 46.09
CA ALA A 160 -30.03 13.14 46.36
C ALA A 160 -30.36 11.64 46.18
N ALA A 161 -29.33 10.88 45.78
CA ALA A 161 -29.03 9.47 46.12
C ALA A 161 -30.00 8.37 45.63
N PRO A 162 -29.63 7.06 45.63
CA PRO A 162 -28.40 6.44 46.12
C PRO A 162 -27.68 5.47 45.14
N ALA A 163 -26.54 5.01 45.62
CA ALA A 163 -25.68 3.96 45.10
C ALA A 163 -26.36 2.58 44.98
N GLY A 164 -25.81 1.77 44.08
CA GLY A 164 -25.97 0.32 44.01
C GLY A 164 -25.48 -0.16 42.65
N GLU A 165 -24.93 -1.35 42.47
CA GLU A 165 -24.40 -2.37 43.36
C GLU A 165 -23.63 -3.31 42.43
N HIS A 166 -22.69 -4.06 42.99
CA HIS A 166 -21.85 -5.05 42.36
C HIS A 166 -22.56 -6.19 41.60
N ALA A 167 -21.85 -6.69 40.57
CA ALA A 167 -21.63 -8.10 40.22
C ALA A 167 -22.80 -8.89 39.58
N PRO A 168 -22.54 -10.09 38.99
CA PRO A 168 -21.27 -10.80 38.78
C PRO A 168 -20.73 -10.82 37.33
#